data_AF-A0A522UP49-F1
#
_entry.id   AF-A0A522UP49-F1
#
_cell.length_a   1.000
_cell.length_b   1.000
_cell.length_c   1.000
_cell.angle_alpha   90.00
_cell.angle_beta   90.00
_cell.angle_gamma   90.00
#
_symmetry.space_group_name_H-M   'P 1'
#
loop_
_entity.id
_entity.type
_entity.pdbx_description
1 polymer ?
#
loop_
_entity_poly.entity_id
_entity_poly.type
_entity_poly.pdbx_seq_one_letter_code
_entity_poly.pdbx_strand_id
1 'polypeptide(L)'
;MTNKINSIIAHISSQNTDQLKTALAEVLTLSDLTSEEKQELAAAIATIFYRDPAGDEELTRLIYQGESALASLGAEVAEWTIEQLVEADAESVAHFAGALGRIGAPAVNPLLSRFDASRGDDYPQINLLLAAGHFTDPTIVRVLPEALRCAESANKQLKSAAFYCMGRVFNRIAPETTSDADRSILFDKLFAGLSDPSALVRRHAVRAIGKGVRQSYFTPEQVDKSYNAFRAILGMDHFDWDDAFIVRSEAEHQLHYCQHRSQENGNLSRGRYHQDFTILEKRELCPNTYYFKVNAPLLAKKIQAGQFIIMRPNHDSERIPLSIAGWDRDKGYIEIVIMAAGRTSTEATLKNVGDSFQDVVGPLGQRSHVTRYEGACVVLGGGYGTGAVIPTARDLRQLGNKVYGVVGARTKELLILVDELKAVCDEVFVTTNDGSVGIQGFVTHALEKIMAREKVSMVLAVGPVPMMMAVAKLTEGKGIEAWVSLNAIMVDGTGMCGACRVTVGGKTR
;
A
#
# COMPACT_ATOMS: atom_id res chain seq x y z
N MET A 1 -35.32 -35.94 -8.96
CA MET A 1 -34.42 -34.77 -8.84
C MET A 1 -34.62 -34.08 -7.49
N THR A 2 -35.86 -33.88 -7.07
CA THR A 2 -36.32 -33.33 -5.77
C THR A 2 -35.61 -33.84 -4.51
N ASN A 3 -35.43 -35.16 -4.31
CA ASN A 3 -34.72 -35.67 -3.12
C ASN A 3 -33.24 -35.24 -3.06
N LYS A 4 -32.59 -35.10 -4.22
CA LYS A 4 -31.20 -34.63 -4.30
C LYS A 4 -31.12 -33.14 -3.97
N ILE A 5 -32.06 -32.35 -4.48
CA ILE A 5 -32.15 -30.91 -4.23
C ILE A 5 -32.40 -30.62 -2.74
N ASN A 6 -33.33 -31.33 -2.11
CA ASN A 6 -33.58 -31.23 -0.67
C ASN A 6 -32.32 -31.53 0.16
N SER A 7 -31.53 -32.53 -0.25
CA SER A 7 -30.25 -32.83 0.40
C SER A 7 -29.21 -31.72 0.22
N ILE A 8 -29.11 -31.15 -0.99
CA ILE A 8 -28.21 -30.02 -1.29
C ILE A 8 -28.60 -28.80 -0.45
N ILE A 9 -29.90 -28.47 -0.38
CA ILE A 9 -30.42 -27.35 0.42
C ILE A 9 -30.11 -27.55 1.91
N ALA A 10 -30.27 -28.77 2.43
CA ALA A 10 -29.95 -29.09 3.81
C ALA A 10 -28.45 -28.91 4.10
N HIS A 11 -27.58 -29.31 3.17
CA HIS A 11 -26.13 -29.12 3.30
C HIS A 11 -25.72 -27.64 3.19
N ILE A 12 -26.35 -26.86 2.31
CA ILE A 12 -26.12 -25.41 2.23
C ILE A 12 -26.52 -24.73 3.55
N SER A 13 -27.65 -25.14 4.12
CA SER A 13 -28.18 -24.56 5.36
C SER A 13 -27.40 -24.99 6.61
N SER A 14 -26.45 -25.92 6.49
CA SER A 14 -25.66 -26.37 7.62
C SER A 14 -24.54 -25.37 7.97
N GLN A 15 -24.07 -25.43 9.23
CA GLN A 15 -22.87 -24.70 9.66
C GLN A 15 -21.57 -25.46 9.38
N ASN A 16 -21.64 -26.58 8.64
CA ASN A 16 -20.46 -27.38 8.31
C ASN A 16 -19.88 -26.95 6.95
N THR A 17 -18.67 -26.39 6.99
CA THR A 17 -17.95 -25.86 5.83
C THR A 17 -17.68 -26.89 4.74
N ASP A 18 -17.38 -28.15 5.09
CA ASP A 18 -17.16 -29.23 4.11
C ASP A 18 -18.45 -29.64 3.40
N GLN A 19 -19.57 -29.67 4.13
CA GLN A 19 -20.89 -29.92 3.54
C GLN A 19 -21.30 -28.80 2.60
N LEU A 20 -21.09 -27.54 3.01
CA LEU A 20 -21.37 -26.37 2.19
C LEU A 20 -20.57 -26.40 0.89
N LYS A 21 -19.26 -26.66 0.99
CA LYS A 21 -18.36 -26.79 -0.16
C LYS A 21 -18.82 -27.87 -1.14
N THR A 22 -19.18 -29.03 -0.63
CA THR A 22 -19.67 -30.15 -1.45
C THR A 22 -20.97 -29.78 -2.14
N ALA A 23 -21.91 -29.18 -1.40
CA ALA A 23 -23.20 -28.77 -1.94
C ALA A 23 -23.09 -27.72 -3.05
N LEU A 24 -22.24 -26.69 -2.87
CA LEU A 24 -21.99 -25.68 -3.90
C LEU A 24 -21.37 -26.27 -5.17
N ALA A 25 -20.43 -27.22 -5.02
CA ALA A 25 -19.86 -27.94 -6.15
C ALA A 25 -20.92 -28.79 -6.88
N GLU A 26 -21.84 -29.41 -6.15
CA GLU A 26 -22.93 -30.18 -6.74
C GLU A 26 -23.89 -29.29 -7.54
N VAL A 27 -24.26 -28.09 -7.03
CA VAL A 27 -25.16 -27.16 -7.73
C VAL A 27 -24.64 -26.83 -9.13
N LEU A 28 -23.32 -26.59 -9.26
CA LEU A 28 -22.68 -26.27 -10.55
C LEU A 28 -22.78 -27.40 -11.58
N THR A 29 -23.10 -28.62 -11.16
CA THR A 29 -23.23 -29.80 -12.05
C THR A 29 -24.68 -30.13 -12.40
N LEU A 30 -25.66 -29.45 -11.80
CA LEU A 30 -27.08 -29.69 -12.06
C LEU A 30 -27.48 -29.19 -13.45
N SER A 31 -28.36 -29.94 -14.10
CA SER A 31 -28.97 -29.64 -15.39
C SER A 31 -30.44 -30.03 -15.35
N ASP A 32 -31.24 -29.50 -16.29
CA ASP A 32 -32.68 -29.80 -16.44
C ASP A 32 -33.54 -29.54 -15.19
N LEU A 33 -33.21 -28.48 -14.44
CA LEU A 33 -33.98 -28.02 -13.28
C LEU A 33 -35.25 -27.27 -13.70
N THR A 34 -36.35 -27.54 -12.99
CA THR A 34 -37.57 -26.73 -13.09
C THR A 34 -37.37 -25.32 -12.51
N SER A 35 -38.24 -24.37 -12.87
CA SER A 35 -38.17 -23.00 -12.34
C SER A 35 -38.34 -22.95 -10.81
N GLU A 36 -39.19 -23.80 -10.25
CA GLU A 36 -39.41 -23.91 -8.80
C GLU A 36 -38.14 -24.41 -8.09
N GLU A 37 -37.53 -25.50 -8.60
CA GLU A 37 -36.28 -26.05 -8.08
C GLU A 37 -35.11 -25.04 -8.14
N LYS A 38 -35.03 -24.24 -9.21
CA LYS A 38 -34.05 -23.15 -9.31
C LYS A 38 -34.28 -22.08 -8.25
N GLN A 39 -35.53 -21.69 -7.98
CA GLN A 39 -35.83 -20.69 -6.96
C GLN A 39 -35.52 -21.19 -5.54
N GLU A 40 -35.82 -22.46 -5.23
CA GLU A 40 -35.49 -23.06 -3.93
C GLU A 40 -33.97 -23.10 -3.69
N LEU A 41 -33.20 -23.50 -4.71
CA LEU A 41 -31.74 -23.48 -4.65
C LEU A 41 -31.19 -22.06 -4.51
N ALA A 42 -31.75 -21.09 -5.25
CA ALA A 42 -31.34 -19.69 -5.16
C ALA A 42 -31.57 -19.13 -3.74
N ALA A 43 -32.73 -19.43 -3.14
CA ALA A 43 -33.06 -19.05 -1.77
C ALA A 43 -32.06 -19.64 -0.76
N ALA A 44 -31.74 -20.93 -0.89
CA ALA A 44 -30.75 -21.57 -0.02
C ALA A 44 -29.36 -20.95 -0.16
N ILE A 45 -28.88 -20.74 -1.39
CA ILE A 45 -27.56 -20.15 -1.67
C ILE A 45 -27.47 -18.71 -1.13
N ALA A 46 -28.53 -17.92 -1.27
CA ALA A 46 -28.57 -16.55 -0.77
C ALA A 46 -28.33 -16.44 0.74
N THR A 47 -28.72 -17.45 1.53
CA THR A 47 -28.44 -17.45 2.98
C THR A 47 -26.95 -17.43 3.31
N ILE A 48 -26.09 -17.87 2.38
CA ILE A 48 -24.63 -17.88 2.53
C ILE A 48 -24.10 -16.45 2.54
N PHE A 49 -24.71 -15.53 1.76
CA PHE A 49 -24.23 -14.15 1.61
C PHE A 49 -24.41 -13.31 2.87
N TYR A 50 -25.30 -13.72 3.76
CA TYR A 50 -25.54 -13.08 5.06
C TYR A 50 -24.64 -13.64 6.19
N ARG A 51 -23.70 -14.55 5.88
CA ARG A 51 -22.77 -15.10 6.87
C ARG A 51 -21.56 -14.17 6.98
N ASP A 52 -21.23 -13.77 8.21
CA ASP A 52 -20.02 -12.98 8.51
C ASP A 52 -18.75 -13.82 8.33
N PRO A 53 -17.86 -13.50 7.37
CA PRO A 53 -16.63 -14.24 7.13
C PRO A 53 -15.44 -13.73 7.96
N ALA A 54 -15.62 -12.85 8.95
CA ALA A 54 -14.52 -12.21 9.67
C ALA A 54 -13.47 -13.21 10.22
N GLY A 55 -12.31 -13.24 9.57
CA GLY A 55 -11.18 -14.11 9.94
C GLY A 55 -11.25 -15.55 9.41
N ASP A 56 -12.30 -15.90 8.64
CA ASP A 56 -12.47 -17.20 8.00
C ASP A 56 -12.25 -17.11 6.48
N GLU A 57 -11.00 -17.42 6.07
CA GLU A 57 -10.62 -17.44 4.66
C GLU A 57 -11.37 -18.49 3.85
N GLU A 58 -11.79 -19.61 4.47
CA GLU A 58 -12.49 -20.67 3.77
C GLU A 58 -13.93 -20.28 3.49
N LEU A 59 -14.64 -19.76 4.50
CA LEU A 59 -15.99 -19.22 4.33
C LEU A 59 -16.02 -18.09 3.28
N THR A 60 -15.01 -17.21 3.27
CA THR A 60 -14.85 -16.18 2.23
C THR A 60 -14.82 -16.81 0.84
N ARG A 61 -14.03 -17.88 0.61
CA ARG A 61 -13.98 -18.58 -0.67
C ARG A 61 -15.31 -19.23 -1.03
N LEU A 62 -16.00 -19.80 -0.05
CA LEU A 62 -17.30 -20.44 -0.26
C LEU A 62 -18.40 -19.43 -0.62
N ILE A 63 -18.39 -18.23 -0.06
CA ILE A 63 -19.30 -17.15 -0.46
C ILE A 63 -19.11 -16.82 -1.95
N TYR A 64 -17.87 -16.67 -2.43
CA TYR A 64 -17.59 -16.46 -3.85
C TYR A 64 -18.00 -17.65 -4.75
N GLN A 65 -17.88 -18.88 -4.23
CA GLN A 65 -18.43 -20.06 -4.92
C GLN A 65 -19.96 -19.99 -4.98
N GLY A 66 -20.61 -19.51 -3.92
CA GLY A 66 -22.04 -19.22 -3.87
C GLY A 66 -22.49 -18.25 -4.96
N GLU A 67 -21.72 -17.18 -5.22
CA GLU A 67 -22.02 -16.27 -6.35
C GLU A 67 -22.04 -17.01 -7.70
N SER A 68 -21.11 -17.94 -7.89
CA SER A 68 -20.99 -18.72 -9.12
C SER A 68 -22.09 -19.76 -9.23
N ALA A 69 -22.46 -20.40 -8.11
CA ALA A 69 -23.56 -21.36 -8.03
C ALA A 69 -24.92 -20.71 -8.24
N LEU A 70 -25.16 -19.51 -7.68
CA LEU A 70 -26.38 -18.75 -7.94
C LEU A 70 -26.47 -18.36 -9.42
N ALA A 71 -25.36 -17.91 -10.01
CA ALA A 71 -25.32 -17.54 -11.43
C ALA A 71 -25.56 -18.74 -12.37
N SER A 72 -25.12 -19.96 -11.99
CA SER A 72 -25.32 -21.16 -12.83
C SER A 72 -26.78 -21.59 -12.93
N LEU A 73 -27.67 -21.09 -12.06
CA LEU A 73 -29.11 -21.35 -12.15
C LEU A 73 -29.77 -20.61 -13.33
N GLY A 74 -29.09 -19.61 -13.90
CA GLY A 74 -29.48 -18.96 -15.15
C GLY A 74 -30.37 -17.73 -15.00
N ALA A 75 -31.01 -17.33 -16.11
CA ALA A 75 -31.80 -16.11 -16.19
C ALA A 75 -33.06 -16.15 -15.32
N GLU A 76 -33.59 -17.35 -15.04
CA GLU A 76 -34.85 -17.55 -14.32
C GLU A 76 -34.80 -17.09 -12.86
N VAL A 77 -33.61 -16.99 -12.28
CA VAL A 77 -33.42 -16.49 -10.91
C VAL A 77 -33.01 -15.02 -10.86
N ALA A 78 -32.81 -14.36 -12.00
CA ALA A 78 -32.29 -12.98 -12.06
C ALA A 78 -33.23 -11.98 -11.37
N GLU A 79 -34.52 -12.03 -11.68
CA GLU A 79 -35.53 -11.12 -11.10
C GLU A 79 -35.66 -11.34 -9.58
N TRP A 80 -35.74 -12.59 -9.14
CA TRP A 80 -35.76 -12.94 -7.72
C TRP A 80 -34.48 -12.44 -7.00
N THR A 81 -33.31 -12.59 -7.63
CA THR A 81 -32.03 -12.13 -7.06
C THR A 81 -32.00 -10.61 -6.91
N ILE A 82 -32.59 -9.89 -7.86
CA ILE A 82 -32.72 -8.43 -7.80
C ILE A 82 -33.65 -8.01 -6.63
N GLU A 83 -34.76 -8.73 -6.41
CA GLU A 83 -35.64 -8.46 -5.26
C GLU A 83 -34.93 -8.69 -3.92
N GLN A 84 -34.06 -9.70 -3.83
CA GLN A 84 -33.24 -9.87 -2.62
C GLN A 84 -32.20 -8.75 -2.47
N LEU A 85 -31.60 -8.33 -3.58
CA LEU A 85 -30.54 -7.32 -3.59
C LEU A 85 -31.02 -5.94 -3.11
N VAL A 86 -32.25 -5.54 -3.43
CA VAL A 86 -32.76 -4.21 -3.06
C VAL A 86 -33.02 -4.06 -1.56
N GLU A 87 -33.27 -5.17 -0.85
CA GLU A 87 -33.48 -5.19 0.61
C GLU A 87 -32.22 -5.61 1.40
N ALA A 88 -31.19 -6.11 0.71
CA ALA A 88 -29.99 -6.65 1.34
C ALA A 88 -29.14 -5.56 2.02
N ASP A 89 -28.37 -5.97 3.04
CA ASP A 89 -27.34 -5.14 3.66
C ASP A 89 -26.13 -4.92 2.74
N ALA A 90 -25.27 -3.96 3.09
CA ALA A 90 -24.18 -3.52 2.22
C ALA A 90 -23.17 -4.62 1.84
N GLU A 91 -22.92 -5.60 2.70
CA GLU A 91 -21.99 -6.70 2.43
C GLU A 91 -22.64 -7.73 1.49
N SER A 92 -23.87 -8.13 1.82
CA SER A 92 -24.67 -9.06 1.01
C SER A 92 -24.93 -8.54 -0.41
N VAL A 93 -25.15 -7.23 -0.57
CA VAL A 93 -25.34 -6.57 -1.88
C VAL A 93 -24.18 -6.87 -2.83
N ALA A 94 -22.93 -6.90 -2.35
CA ALA A 94 -21.77 -7.15 -3.20
C ALA A 94 -21.79 -8.57 -3.81
N HIS A 95 -22.30 -9.55 -3.06
CA HIS A 95 -22.38 -10.94 -3.48
C HIS A 95 -23.55 -11.18 -4.45
N PHE A 96 -24.73 -10.63 -4.15
CA PHE A 96 -25.85 -10.64 -5.11
C PHE A 96 -25.48 -9.92 -6.41
N ALA A 97 -24.80 -8.77 -6.33
CA ALA A 97 -24.26 -8.05 -7.48
C ALA A 97 -23.26 -8.90 -8.29
N GLY A 98 -22.38 -9.63 -7.60
CA GLY A 98 -21.43 -10.57 -8.21
C GLY A 98 -22.14 -11.69 -8.99
N ALA A 99 -23.20 -12.27 -8.42
CA ALA A 99 -24.00 -13.29 -9.09
C ALA A 99 -24.72 -12.73 -10.33
N LEU A 100 -25.39 -11.58 -10.20
CA LEU A 100 -26.06 -10.91 -11.33
C LEU A 100 -25.10 -10.54 -12.46
N GLY A 101 -23.91 -10.04 -12.12
CA GLY A 101 -22.87 -9.73 -13.09
C GLY A 101 -22.41 -10.96 -13.89
N ARG A 102 -22.41 -12.16 -13.27
CA ARG A 102 -22.12 -13.44 -13.92
C ARG A 102 -23.30 -13.97 -14.74
N ILE A 103 -24.54 -13.74 -14.32
CA ILE A 103 -25.73 -14.03 -15.14
C ILE A 103 -25.68 -13.22 -16.44
N GLY A 104 -25.23 -11.96 -16.37
CA GLY A 104 -24.91 -11.14 -17.54
C GLY A 104 -26.16 -10.56 -18.21
N ALA A 105 -26.18 -10.52 -19.55
CA ALA A 105 -27.22 -9.85 -20.35
C ALA A 105 -28.68 -10.14 -19.93
N PRO A 106 -29.07 -11.39 -19.59
CA PRO A 106 -30.45 -11.67 -19.18
C PRO A 106 -30.92 -10.92 -17.93
N ALA A 107 -30.00 -10.53 -17.04
CA ALA A 107 -30.34 -9.79 -15.82
C ALA A 107 -30.46 -8.27 -16.03
N VAL A 108 -30.05 -7.74 -17.19
CA VAL A 108 -30.04 -6.28 -17.42
C VAL A 108 -31.44 -5.69 -17.53
N ASN A 109 -32.36 -6.34 -18.27
CA ASN A 109 -33.74 -5.87 -18.39
C ASN A 109 -34.48 -5.87 -17.04
N PRO A 110 -34.48 -6.99 -16.26
CA PRO A 110 -35.05 -7.00 -14.91
C PRO A 110 -34.47 -5.90 -14.01
N LEU A 111 -33.15 -5.67 -14.07
CA LEU A 111 -32.48 -4.65 -13.27
C LEU A 111 -32.96 -3.23 -13.62
N LEU A 112 -33.15 -2.93 -14.90
CA LEU A 112 -33.70 -1.64 -15.34
C LEU A 112 -35.17 -1.47 -14.96
N SER A 113 -35.99 -2.52 -15.11
CA SER A 113 -37.40 -2.49 -14.66
C SER A 113 -37.49 -2.22 -13.16
N ARG A 114 -36.57 -2.78 -12.36
CA ARG A 114 -36.55 -2.52 -10.91
C ARG A 114 -36.12 -1.09 -10.59
N PHE A 115 -35.20 -0.50 -11.34
CA PHE A 115 -34.87 0.93 -11.21
C PHE A 115 -36.10 1.82 -11.39
N ASP A 116 -36.92 1.54 -12.41
CA ASP A 116 -38.15 2.29 -12.67
C ASP A 116 -39.16 2.14 -11.52
N ALA A 117 -39.33 0.92 -11.00
CA ALA A 117 -40.22 0.63 -9.88
C ALA A 117 -39.76 1.27 -8.55
N SER A 118 -38.45 1.47 -8.37
CA SER A 118 -37.86 2.04 -7.16
C SER A 118 -37.70 3.56 -7.20
N ARG A 119 -38.26 4.25 -8.20
CA ARG A 119 -38.18 5.72 -8.29
C ARG A 119 -38.80 6.39 -7.07
N GLY A 120 -38.02 7.26 -6.44
CA GLY A 120 -38.42 7.98 -5.23
C GLY A 120 -37.92 7.34 -3.92
N ASP A 121 -37.38 6.12 -3.98
CA ASP A 121 -36.67 5.50 -2.87
C ASP A 121 -35.17 5.37 -3.18
N ASP A 122 -34.35 6.03 -2.37
CA ASP A 122 -32.91 6.10 -2.59
C ASP A 122 -32.20 4.77 -2.27
N TYR A 123 -32.70 3.97 -1.31
CA TYR A 123 -31.98 2.80 -0.82
C TYR A 123 -31.91 1.67 -1.88
N PRO A 124 -33.04 1.21 -2.47
CA PRO A 124 -33.00 0.27 -3.58
C PRO A 124 -32.19 0.78 -4.77
N GLN A 125 -32.31 2.07 -5.11
CA GLN A 125 -31.58 2.66 -6.24
C GLN A 125 -30.07 2.64 -6.02
N ILE A 126 -29.59 2.85 -4.79
CA ILE A 126 -28.17 2.70 -4.44
C ILE A 126 -27.72 1.27 -4.71
N ASN A 127 -28.45 0.28 -4.21
CA ASN A 127 -28.06 -1.13 -4.37
C ASN A 127 -28.04 -1.55 -5.84
N LEU A 128 -29.04 -1.13 -6.63
CA LEU A 128 -29.09 -1.40 -8.07
C LEU A 128 -27.91 -0.75 -8.83
N LEU A 129 -27.48 0.46 -8.45
CA LEU A 129 -26.31 1.13 -9.05
C LEU A 129 -25.00 0.40 -8.73
N LEU A 130 -24.87 -0.08 -7.49
CA LEU A 130 -23.74 -0.91 -7.07
C LEU A 130 -23.72 -2.22 -7.87
N ALA A 131 -24.89 -2.86 -8.04
CA ALA A 131 -25.06 -4.09 -8.78
C ALA A 131 -24.68 -3.96 -10.26
N ALA A 132 -25.17 -2.92 -10.93
CA ALA A 132 -24.83 -2.62 -12.32
C ALA A 132 -23.30 -2.50 -12.53
N GLY A 133 -22.58 -2.04 -11.52
CA GLY A 133 -21.12 -1.97 -11.50
C GLY A 133 -20.39 -3.32 -11.44
N HIS A 134 -21.07 -4.47 -11.50
CA HIS A 134 -20.47 -5.81 -11.57
C HIS A 134 -20.60 -6.48 -12.94
N PHE A 135 -21.47 -5.98 -13.82
CA PHE A 135 -21.69 -6.54 -15.15
C PHE A 135 -20.50 -6.28 -16.07
N THR A 136 -20.20 -7.26 -16.91
CA THR A 136 -19.21 -7.16 -18.01
C THR A 136 -19.87 -7.17 -19.39
N ASP A 137 -21.16 -7.47 -19.47
CA ASP A 137 -21.88 -7.50 -20.73
C ASP A 137 -22.16 -6.07 -21.24
N PRO A 138 -21.90 -5.76 -22.53
CA PRO A 138 -22.13 -4.44 -23.12
C PRO A 138 -23.53 -3.87 -22.94
N THR A 139 -24.56 -4.70 -22.84
CA THR A 139 -25.95 -4.22 -22.69
C THR A 139 -26.19 -3.40 -21.44
N ILE A 140 -25.31 -3.51 -20.42
CA ILE A 140 -25.41 -2.73 -19.18
C ILE A 140 -25.28 -1.22 -19.38
N VAL A 141 -24.72 -0.73 -20.50
CA VAL A 141 -24.64 0.72 -20.78
C VAL A 141 -26.01 1.42 -20.73
N ARG A 142 -27.09 0.66 -20.91
CA ARG A 142 -28.48 1.13 -20.75
C ARG A 142 -28.82 1.61 -19.33
N VAL A 143 -27.98 1.34 -18.33
CA VAL A 143 -28.12 1.87 -16.95
C VAL A 143 -27.61 3.31 -16.84
N LEU A 144 -26.78 3.79 -17.77
CA LEU A 144 -26.14 5.10 -17.68
C LEU A 144 -27.13 6.28 -17.60
N PRO A 145 -28.28 6.28 -18.32
CA PRO A 145 -29.31 7.30 -18.14
C PRO A 145 -29.87 7.36 -16.71
N GLU A 146 -30.11 6.20 -16.08
CA GLU A 146 -30.58 6.15 -14.69
C GLU A 146 -29.47 6.59 -13.72
N ALA A 147 -28.21 6.23 -13.97
CA ALA A 147 -27.09 6.76 -13.20
C ALA A 147 -26.98 8.30 -13.31
N LEU A 148 -27.16 8.87 -14.52
CA LEU A 148 -27.19 10.32 -14.72
C LEU A 148 -28.31 10.99 -13.94
N ARG A 149 -29.52 10.41 -13.95
CA ARG A 149 -30.65 10.90 -13.14
C ARG A 149 -30.34 10.86 -11.65
N CYS A 150 -29.82 9.74 -11.15
CA CYS A 150 -29.46 9.57 -9.73
C CYS A 150 -28.33 10.52 -9.29
N ALA A 151 -27.44 10.92 -10.20
CA ALA A 151 -26.39 11.90 -9.93
C ALA A 151 -26.92 13.31 -9.63
N GLU A 152 -28.18 13.61 -9.97
CA GLU A 152 -28.85 14.88 -9.63
C GLU A 152 -29.49 14.87 -8.24
N SER A 153 -29.50 13.73 -7.55
CA SER A 153 -30.14 13.62 -6.23
C SER A 153 -29.47 14.52 -5.19
N ALA A 154 -30.27 15.03 -4.26
CA ALA A 154 -29.77 15.69 -3.05
C ALA A 154 -29.11 14.69 -2.08
N ASN A 155 -29.42 13.39 -2.22
CA ASN A 155 -28.81 12.35 -1.42
C ASN A 155 -27.38 12.05 -1.91
N LYS A 156 -26.40 12.37 -1.06
CA LYS A 156 -24.97 12.18 -1.36
C LYS A 156 -24.58 10.71 -1.59
N GLN A 157 -25.23 9.76 -0.92
CA GLN A 157 -24.95 8.33 -1.10
C GLN A 157 -25.45 7.86 -2.47
N LEU A 158 -26.67 8.25 -2.87
CA LEU A 158 -27.21 7.94 -4.19
C LEU A 158 -26.36 8.55 -5.31
N LYS A 159 -26.00 9.83 -5.16
CA LYS A 159 -25.10 10.51 -6.10
C LYS A 159 -23.73 9.84 -6.20
N SER A 160 -23.15 9.47 -5.06
CA SER A 160 -21.88 8.72 -5.00
C SER A 160 -21.99 7.36 -5.69
N ALA A 161 -23.07 6.61 -5.46
CA ALA A 161 -23.32 5.32 -6.09
C ALA A 161 -23.46 5.45 -7.61
N ALA A 162 -24.08 6.53 -8.09
CA ALA A 162 -24.20 6.83 -9.52
C ALA A 162 -22.83 7.04 -10.17
N PHE A 163 -21.96 7.86 -9.57
CA PHE A 163 -20.60 8.07 -10.09
C PHE A 163 -19.75 6.80 -10.01
N TYR A 164 -19.90 6.02 -8.93
CA TYR A 164 -19.28 4.70 -8.84
C TYR A 164 -19.71 3.79 -10.00
N CYS A 165 -21.01 3.72 -10.27
CA CYS A 165 -21.60 2.93 -11.35
C CYS A 165 -21.02 3.33 -12.71
N MET A 166 -21.07 4.62 -13.07
CA MET A 166 -20.51 5.15 -14.32
C MET A 166 -19.04 4.76 -14.49
N GLY A 167 -18.22 4.98 -13.45
CA GLY A 167 -16.81 4.59 -13.48
C GLY A 167 -16.61 3.09 -13.66
N ARG A 168 -17.44 2.24 -13.04
CA ARG A 168 -17.33 0.78 -13.18
C ARG A 168 -17.73 0.30 -14.58
N VAL A 169 -18.73 0.93 -15.19
CA VAL A 169 -19.11 0.70 -16.59
C VAL A 169 -17.94 1.06 -17.50
N PHE A 170 -17.35 2.26 -17.35
CA PHE A 170 -16.20 2.67 -18.17
C PHE A 170 -15.04 1.67 -18.11
N ASN A 171 -14.77 1.13 -16.92
CA ASN A 171 -13.65 0.21 -16.70
C ASN A 171 -13.84 -1.18 -17.32
N ARG A 172 -15.07 -1.57 -17.66
CA ARG A 172 -15.40 -2.94 -18.11
C ARG A 172 -15.94 -2.98 -19.53
N ILE A 173 -16.61 -1.93 -19.95
CA ILE A 173 -17.32 -1.86 -21.21
C ILE A 173 -16.53 -0.96 -22.16
N ALA A 174 -16.38 -1.39 -23.40
CA ALA A 174 -15.62 -0.66 -24.41
C ALA A 174 -16.37 0.64 -24.82
N PRO A 175 -15.68 1.76 -25.07
CA PRO A 175 -16.30 3.06 -25.29
C PRO A 175 -17.19 3.11 -26.54
N GLU A 176 -16.98 2.24 -27.53
CA GLU A 176 -17.73 2.18 -28.80
C GLU A 176 -19.21 1.81 -28.59
N THR A 177 -19.53 1.26 -27.41
CA THR A 177 -20.91 0.91 -27.02
C THR A 177 -21.74 2.13 -26.57
N THR A 178 -21.10 3.29 -26.39
CA THR A 178 -21.73 4.54 -25.95
C THR A 178 -21.46 5.64 -26.97
N SER A 179 -22.49 6.38 -27.37
CA SER A 179 -22.34 7.45 -28.37
C SER A 179 -21.46 8.59 -27.86
N ASP A 180 -20.79 9.32 -28.76
CA ASP A 180 -19.95 10.48 -28.40
C ASP A 180 -20.73 11.54 -27.62
N ALA A 181 -22.01 11.75 -27.99
CA ALA A 181 -22.90 12.67 -27.31
C ALA A 181 -23.15 12.23 -25.85
N ASP A 182 -23.47 10.95 -25.63
CA ASP A 182 -23.69 10.41 -24.29
C ASP A 182 -22.41 10.44 -23.45
N ARG A 183 -21.25 10.12 -24.06
CA ARG A 183 -19.94 10.21 -23.39
C ARG A 183 -19.63 11.63 -22.94
N SER A 184 -20.02 12.65 -23.73
CA SER A 184 -19.89 14.04 -23.32
C SER A 184 -20.79 14.41 -22.15
N ILE A 185 -22.07 14.00 -22.17
CA ILE A 185 -23.01 14.24 -21.07
C ILE A 185 -22.50 13.60 -19.76
N LEU A 186 -22.00 12.37 -19.84
CA LEU A 186 -21.41 11.66 -18.70
C LEU A 186 -20.18 12.37 -18.16
N PHE A 187 -19.29 12.82 -19.05
CA PHE A 187 -18.12 13.60 -18.67
C PHE A 187 -18.52 14.87 -17.93
N ASP A 188 -19.41 15.67 -18.50
CA ASP A 188 -19.82 16.96 -17.92
C ASP A 188 -20.47 16.78 -16.54
N LYS A 189 -21.28 15.73 -16.39
CA LYS A 189 -21.90 15.40 -15.10
C LYS A 189 -20.86 15.01 -14.05
N LEU A 190 -19.90 14.15 -14.41
CA LEU A 190 -18.81 13.75 -13.52
C LEU A 190 -17.91 14.95 -13.17
N PHE A 191 -17.60 15.79 -14.15
CA PHE A 191 -16.75 16.96 -13.96
C PHE A 191 -17.39 17.98 -13.03
N ALA A 192 -18.69 18.25 -13.17
CA ALA A 192 -19.46 19.07 -12.23
C ALA A 192 -19.44 18.48 -10.80
N GLY A 193 -19.42 17.13 -10.70
CA GLY A 193 -19.28 16.41 -9.44
C GLY A 193 -17.99 16.68 -8.66
N LEU A 194 -16.94 17.22 -9.31
CA LEU A 194 -15.71 17.63 -8.63
C LEU A 194 -15.91 18.84 -7.71
N SER A 195 -17.00 19.58 -7.85
CA SER A 195 -17.35 20.72 -6.99
C SER A 195 -18.43 20.39 -5.95
N ASP A 196 -18.82 19.13 -5.81
CA ASP A 196 -19.85 18.72 -4.84
C ASP A 196 -19.37 18.93 -3.40
N PRO A 197 -20.21 19.39 -2.45
CA PRO A 197 -19.80 19.58 -1.05
C PRO A 197 -19.37 18.26 -0.37
N SER A 198 -19.85 17.10 -0.83
CA SER A 198 -19.48 15.81 -0.28
C SER A 198 -18.15 15.30 -0.85
N ALA A 199 -17.16 15.11 0.03
CA ALA A 199 -15.88 14.48 -0.34
C ALA A 199 -16.05 13.07 -0.92
N LEU A 200 -17.08 12.33 -0.49
CA LEU A 200 -17.36 10.99 -1.03
C LEU A 200 -17.78 11.04 -2.50
N VAL A 201 -18.62 12.02 -2.85
CA VAL A 201 -19.06 12.27 -4.23
C VAL A 201 -17.87 12.71 -5.08
N ARG A 202 -17.10 13.71 -4.61
CA ARG A 202 -15.91 14.19 -5.32
C ARG A 202 -14.89 13.07 -5.58
N ARG A 203 -14.62 12.21 -4.59
CA ARG A 203 -13.75 11.03 -4.76
C ARG A 203 -14.24 10.13 -5.89
N HIS A 204 -15.53 9.82 -5.93
CA HIS A 204 -16.07 8.94 -6.98
C HIS A 204 -16.11 9.62 -8.35
N ALA A 205 -16.35 10.94 -8.41
CA ALA A 205 -16.20 11.72 -9.63
C ALA A 205 -14.77 11.63 -10.18
N VAL A 206 -13.75 11.94 -9.36
CA VAL A 206 -12.33 11.80 -9.73
C VAL A 206 -12.03 10.38 -10.24
N ARG A 207 -12.43 9.35 -9.49
CA ARG A 207 -12.20 7.95 -9.85
C ARG A 207 -12.87 7.56 -11.17
N ALA A 208 -14.10 8.01 -11.40
CA ALA A 208 -14.85 7.71 -12.61
C ALA A 208 -14.25 8.44 -13.83
N ILE A 209 -13.88 9.71 -13.68
CA ILE A 209 -13.16 10.47 -14.72
C ILE A 209 -11.84 9.75 -15.07
N GLY A 210 -11.03 9.40 -14.08
CA GLY A 210 -9.78 8.68 -14.32
C GLY A 210 -9.95 7.32 -15.00
N LYS A 211 -11.03 6.58 -14.70
CA LYS A 211 -11.39 5.36 -15.44
C LYS A 211 -11.79 5.64 -16.89
N GLY A 212 -12.59 6.67 -17.13
CA GLY A 212 -12.97 7.07 -18.48
C GLY A 212 -11.77 7.51 -19.33
N VAL A 213 -10.83 8.27 -18.74
CA VAL A 213 -9.56 8.63 -19.40
C VAL A 213 -8.77 7.38 -19.80
N ARG A 214 -8.57 6.42 -18.87
CA ARG A 214 -7.83 5.18 -19.13
C ARG A 214 -8.43 4.34 -20.25
N GLN A 215 -9.75 4.32 -20.34
CA GLN A 215 -10.49 3.49 -21.29
C GLN A 215 -10.91 4.26 -22.54
N SER A 216 -10.31 5.43 -22.79
CA SER A 216 -10.56 6.24 -23.99
C SER A 216 -12.03 6.66 -24.18
N TYR A 217 -12.78 6.84 -23.09
CA TYR A 217 -14.14 7.34 -23.15
C TYR A 217 -14.20 8.83 -23.52
N PHE A 218 -13.16 9.60 -23.20
CA PHE A 218 -13.18 11.06 -23.31
C PHE A 218 -12.28 11.57 -24.43
N THR A 219 -12.66 12.75 -24.96
CA THR A 219 -11.89 13.46 -25.98
C THR A 219 -10.58 14.02 -25.40
N PRO A 220 -9.58 14.36 -26.23
CA PRO A 220 -8.36 15.00 -25.76
C PRO A 220 -8.60 16.27 -24.92
N GLU A 221 -9.54 17.12 -25.33
CA GLU A 221 -9.91 18.34 -24.59
C GLU A 221 -10.45 18.01 -23.18
N GLN A 222 -11.29 16.99 -23.06
CA GLN A 222 -11.83 16.54 -21.77
C GLN A 222 -10.74 15.90 -20.89
N VAL A 223 -9.76 15.21 -21.48
CA VAL A 223 -8.59 14.68 -20.76
C VAL A 223 -7.74 15.84 -20.22
N ASP A 224 -7.48 16.87 -21.01
CA ASP A 224 -6.73 18.06 -20.56
C ASP A 224 -7.48 18.82 -19.46
N LYS A 225 -8.80 18.95 -19.60
CA LYS A 225 -9.66 19.54 -18.57
C LYS A 225 -9.57 18.75 -17.25
N SER A 226 -9.56 17.41 -17.33
CA SER A 226 -9.39 16.53 -16.18
C SER A 226 -8.02 16.66 -15.54
N TYR A 227 -6.96 16.73 -16.35
CA TYR A 227 -5.59 16.94 -15.89
C TYR A 227 -5.47 18.21 -15.04
N ASN A 228 -6.00 19.33 -15.55
CA ASN A 228 -5.97 20.61 -14.85
C ASN A 228 -6.79 20.56 -13.54
N ALA A 229 -7.98 19.96 -13.57
CA ALA A 229 -8.81 19.81 -12.38
C ALA A 229 -8.13 18.95 -11.30
N PHE A 230 -7.48 17.84 -11.66
CA PHE A 230 -6.78 16.99 -10.71
C PHE A 230 -5.55 17.68 -10.12
N ARG A 231 -4.83 18.50 -10.90
CA ARG A 231 -3.74 19.34 -10.38
C ARG A 231 -4.23 20.36 -9.36
N ALA A 232 -5.35 21.01 -9.64
CA ALA A 232 -5.98 21.96 -8.71
C ALA A 232 -6.39 21.25 -7.40
N ILE A 233 -7.05 20.09 -7.48
CA ILE A 233 -7.39 19.27 -6.31
C ILE A 233 -6.16 18.92 -5.45
N LEU A 234 -5.00 18.73 -6.07
CA LEU A 234 -3.74 18.43 -5.37
C LEU A 234 -2.98 19.66 -4.88
N GLY A 235 -3.50 20.86 -5.14
CA GLY A 235 -2.86 22.15 -4.81
C GLY A 235 -1.56 22.41 -5.58
N MET A 236 -1.44 21.86 -6.78
CA MET A 236 -0.26 22.05 -7.65
C MET A 236 -0.27 23.37 -8.43
N ASP A 237 -1.33 24.16 -8.30
CA ASP A 237 -1.54 25.48 -8.89
C ASP A 237 -1.43 26.62 -7.87
N HIS A 238 -0.83 26.34 -6.70
CA HIS A 238 -0.63 27.26 -5.57
C HIS A 238 -1.88 27.60 -4.74
N PHE A 239 -3.00 26.91 -4.98
CA PHE A 239 -4.24 27.05 -4.20
C PHE A 239 -4.63 25.68 -3.64
N ASP A 240 -4.94 25.58 -2.34
CA ASP A 240 -5.34 24.30 -1.75
C ASP A 240 -6.85 24.08 -1.94
N TRP A 241 -7.25 23.53 -3.10
CA TRP A 241 -8.66 23.48 -3.51
C TRP A 241 -9.49 22.40 -2.82
N ASP A 242 -8.88 21.31 -2.34
CA ASP A 242 -9.60 20.21 -1.68
C ASP A 242 -8.79 19.62 -0.53
N ASP A 243 -9.29 19.81 0.69
CA ASP A 243 -8.67 19.32 1.92
C ASP A 243 -8.91 17.83 2.18
N ALA A 244 -9.85 17.21 1.46
CA ALA A 244 -10.23 15.83 1.74
C ALA A 244 -9.19 14.84 1.21
N PHE A 245 -8.44 14.22 2.13
CA PHE A 245 -7.42 13.21 1.82
C PHE A 245 -7.91 12.15 0.83
N ILE A 246 -9.15 11.67 0.98
CA ILE A 246 -9.72 10.63 0.10
C ILE A 246 -9.90 11.09 -1.36
N VAL A 247 -10.11 12.39 -1.59
CA VAL A 247 -10.26 12.97 -2.93
C VAL A 247 -8.87 13.22 -3.51
N ARG A 248 -7.98 13.84 -2.74
CA ARG A 248 -6.59 14.09 -3.13
C ARG A 248 -5.85 12.80 -3.48
N SER A 249 -5.96 11.76 -2.65
CA SER A 249 -5.33 10.46 -2.92
C SER A 249 -5.85 9.83 -4.21
N GLU A 250 -7.15 9.98 -4.50
CA GLU A 250 -7.69 9.50 -5.77
C GLU A 250 -7.20 10.36 -6.94
N ALA A 251 -7.16 11.69 -6.80
CA ALA A 251 -6.70 12.60 -7.85
C ALA A 251 -5.24 12.37 -8.18
N GLU A 252 -4.39 12.15 -7.18
CA GLU A 252 -2.98 11.77 -7.36
C GLU A 252 -2.85 10.48 -8.16
N HIS A 253 -3.65 9.47 -7.83
CA HIS A 253 -3.66 8.20 -8.55
C HIS A 253 -4.14 8.36 -10.01
N GLN A 254 -5.19 9.15 -10.25
CA GLN A 254 -5.77 9.30 -11.60
C GLN A 254 -5.01 10.30 -12.48
N LEU A 255 -4.35 11.30 -11.90
CA LEU A 255 -3.61 12.36 -12.61
C LEU A 255 -2.59 11.79 -13.60
N HIS A 256 -1.95 10.69 -13.21
CA HIS A 256 -0.99 10.01 -14.06
C HIS A 256 -1.56 9.65 -15.44
N TYR A 257 -2.79 9.15 -15.52
CA TYR A 257 -3.37 8.69 -16.78
C TYR A 257 -3.74 9.84 -17.72
N CYS A 258 -3.90 11.06 -17.18
CA CYS A 258 -4.18 12.24 -17.99
C CYS A 258 -2.91 12.83 -18.63
N GLN A 259 -1.72 12.56 -18.06
CA GLN A 259 -0.43 13.08 -18.56
C GLN A 259 0.01 12.46 -19.89
N HIS A 260 -0.41 11.23 -20.19
CA HIS A 260 0.11 10.44 -21.31
C HIS A 260 -0.42 10.81 -22.69
N ARG A 261 -1.44 11.67 -22.81
CA ARG A 261 -2.05 12.01 -24.11
C ARG A 261 -1.74 13.41 -24.63
N SER A 262 -1.23 14.32 -23.80
CA SER A 262 -0.81 15.65 -24.26
C SER A 262 0.62 15.68 -24.82
N GLN A 263 1.34 14.55 -24.77
CA GLN A 263 2.70 14.39 -25.28
C GLN A 263 2.80 13.31 -26.38
N GLU A 264 2.00 13.42 -27.45
CA GLU A 264 2.36 12.74 -28.72
C GLU A 264 3.41 13.58 -29.45
N ASN A 265 4.66 13.52 -28.98
CA ASN A 265 5.87 13.67 -29.79
C ASN A 265 7.10 13.35 -28.94
N GLY A 266 7.68 12.18 -29.19
CA GLY A 266 8.98 11.79 -28.66
C GLY A 266 8.88 10.71 -27.58
N ASN A 267 9.43 9.54 -27.91
CA ASN A 267 9.83 8.48 -26.99
C ASN A 267 10.09 9.01 -25.57
N LEU A 268 9.33 8.52 -24.58
CA LEU A 268 9.81 8.09 -23.27
C LEU A 268 8.68 7.34 -22.53
N SER A 269 9.01 6.15 -22.08
CA SER A 269 8.13 5.16 -21.45
C SER A 269 7.55 5.58 -20.10
N ARG A 270 6.29 5.20 -19.84
CA ARG A 270 5.71 4.79 -18.53
C ARG A 270 5.88 5.77 -17.35
N GLY A 271 4.90 6.64 -17.10
CA GLY A 271 4.94 7.60 -16.00
C GLY A 271 4.18 7.24 -14.71
N ARG A 272 3.92 5.96 -14.38
CA ARG A 272 3.47 5.61 -13.00
C ARG A 272 4.43 6.29 -12.03
N TYR A 273 3.95 6.93 -10.95
CA TYR A 273 4.76 7.43 -9.82
C TYR A 273 6.23 7.02 -9.94
N HIS A 274 7.03 7.80 -10.69
CA HIS A 274 8.38 7.38 -11.03
C HIS A 274 9.30 8.21 -10.15
N GLN A 275 9.50 7.73 -8.93
CA GLN A 275 10.81 7.94 -8.32
C GLN A 275 11.78 7.02 -9.03
N ASP A 276 12.70 7.61 -9.75
CA ASP A 276 13.90 6.93 -10.19
C ASP A 276 14.87 6.88 -9.00
N PHE A 277 15.11 5.68 -8.48
CA PHE A 277 16.09 5.44 -7.43
C PHE A 277 17.50 5.37 -8.02
N THR A 278 17.85 6.39 -8.79
CA THR A 278 19.11 6.48 -9.53
C THR A 278 20.27 6.70 -8.56
N ILE A 279 21.34 5.95 -8.78
CA ILE A 279 22.58 6.06 -8.04
C ILE A 279 23.32 7.29 -8.55
N LEU A 280 23.39 8.31 -7.71
CA LEU A 280 24.06 9.59 -7.97
C LEU A 280 25.55 9.50 -7.66
N GLU A 281 25.92 8.68 -6.68
CA GLU A 281 27.30 8.50 -6.24
C GLU A 281 27.48 7.07 -5.71
N LYS A 282 28.65 6.49 -5.98
CA LYS A 282 29.08 5.22 -5.43
C LYS A 282 30.55 5.31 -5.03
N ARG A 283 30.88 4.87 -3.81
CA ARG A 283 32.25 4.82 -3.31
C ARG A 283 32.48 3.51 -2.58
N GLU A 284 33.56 2.80 -2.91
CA GLU A 284 34.02 1.70 -2.07
C GLU A 284 34.62 2.28 -0.78
N LEU A 285 34.08 1.86 0.37
CA LEU A 285 34.55 2.31 1.69
C LEU A 285 35.66 1.39 2.21
N CYS A 286 35.47 0.09 2.03
CA CYS A 286 36.40 -0.97 2.33
C CYS A 286 36.02 -2.21 1.50
N PRO A 287 36.85 -3.27 1.47
CA PRO A 287 36.55 -4.45 0.67
C PRO A 287 35.13 -4.96 0.91
N ASN A 288 34.37 -5.11 -0.18
CA ASN A 288 32.98 -5.56 -0.21
C ASN A 288 31.95 -4.63 0.44
N THR A 289 32.30 -3.39 0.82
CA THR A 289 31.36 -2.43 1.42
C THR A 289 31.37 -1.11 0.67
N TYR A 290 30.19 -0.67 0.24
CA TYR A 290 30.03 0.47 -0.65
C TYR A 290 29.04 1.47 -0.07
N TYR A 291 29.39 2.74 -0.20
CA TYR A 291 28.50 3.88 0.01
C TYR A 291 27.77 4.21 -1.27
N PHE A 292 26.50 4.58 -1.15
CA PHE A 292 25.66 5.06 -2.24
C PHE A 292 24.93 6.34 -1.85
N LYS A 293 24.89 7.29 -2.79
CA LYS A 293 23.93 8.39 -2.79
C LYS A 293 22.86 8.07 -3.83
N VAL A 294 21.60 8.11 -3.42
CA VAL A 294 20.47 7.66 -4.23
C VAL A 294 19.44 8.77 -4.34
N ASN A 295 19.03 9.10 -5.56
CA ASN A 295 17.92 10.02 -5.80
C ASN A 295 16.64 9.45 -5.17
N ALA A 296 16.04 10.20 -4.25
CA ALA A 296 14.86 9.76 -3.51
C ALA A 296 14.14 10.95 -2.83
N PRO A 297 13.61 11.91 -3.59
CA PRO A 297 13.20 13.22 -3.05
C PRO A 297 12.09 13.16 -2.00
N LEU A 298 11.15 12.22 -2.12
CA LEU A 298 10.06 12.06 -1.14
C LEU A 298 10.55 11.37 0.15
N LEU A 299 11.46 10.40 0.02
CA LEU A 299 12.13 9.80 1.18
C LEU A 299 12.95 10.86 1.92
N ALA A 300 13.79 11.61 1.20
CA ALA A 300 14.63 12.65 1.79
C ALA A 300 13.82 13.68 2.59
N LYS A 301 12.63 14.07 2.11
CA LYS A 301 11.72 15.01 2.81
C LYS A 301 11.18 14.47 4.13
N LYS A 302 10.98 13.16 4.26
CA LYS A 302 10.24 12.55 5.39
C LYS A 302 11.11 11.73 6.34
N ILE A 303 12.24 11.20 5.88
CA ILE A 303 13.13 10.33 6.66
C ILE A 303 13.66 11.06 7.89
N GLN A 304 13.75 10.31 9.00
CA GLN A 304 14.28 10.76 10.28
C GLN A 304 15.36 9.79 10.78
N ALA A 305 16.17 10.24 11.74
CA ALA A 305 17.24 9.42 12.32
C ALA A 305 16.67 8.11 12.92
N GLY A 306 17.37 6.99 12.70
CA GLY A 306 16.95 5.66 13.17
C GLY A 306 15.99 4.90 12.25
N GLN A 307 15.43 5.54 11.24
CA GLN A 307 14.57 4.88 10.26
C GLN A 307 15.39 4.16 9.17
N PHE A 308 14.73 3.25 8.47
CA PHE A 308 15.32 2.42 7.43
C PHE A 308 14.43 2.36 6.18
N ILE A 309 14.92 1.69 5.14
CA ILE A 309 14.19 1.39 3.91
C ILE A 309 14.18 -0.11 3.64
N ILE A 310 13.19 -0.59 2.89
CA ILE A 310 13.25 -1.89 2.23
C ILE A 310 13.58 -1.64 0.76
N MET A 311 14.66 -2.25 0.28
CA MET A 311 15.17 -2.07 -1.08
C MET A 311 15.23 -3.40 -1.82
N ARG A 312 14.93 -3.36 -3.12
CA ARG A 312 15.13 -4.46 -4.05
C ARG A 312 15.92 -3.96 -5.25
N PRO A 313 17.12 -4.51 -5.55
CA PRO A 313 17.97 -3.95 -6.59
C PRO A 313 17.49 -4.26 -8.00
N ASN A 314 17.05 -5.49 -8.28
CA ASN A 314 16.52 -5.92 -9.58
C ASN A 314 15.17 -6.63 -9.44
N HIS A 315 14.46 -6.85 -10.54
CA HIS A 315 13.13 -7.49 -10.55
C HIS A 315 13.08 -8.84 -9.80
N ASP A 316 14.09 -9.70 -10.01
CA ASP A 316 14.15 -11.06 -9.46
C ASP A 316 14.90 -11.15 -8.12
N SER A 317 15.35 -10.01 -7.58
CA SER A 317 16.05 -9.96 -6.30
C SER A 317 15.06 -10.03 -5.13
N GLU A 318 15.54 -10.37 -3.93
CA GLU A 318 14.70 -10.29 -2.73
C GLU A 318 14.63 -8.85 -2.16
N ARG A 319 13.71 -8.63 -1.22
CA ARG A 319 13.59 -7.36 -0.49
C ARG A 319 14.52 -7.39 0.72
N ILE A 320 15.41 -6.42 0.86
CA ILE A 320 16.36 -6.34 1.99
C ILE A 320 16.23 -5.01 2.76
N PRO A 321 16.30 -5.03 4.10
CA PRO A 321 16.30 -3.82 4.90
C PRO A 321 17.67 -3.14 4.88
N LEU A 322 17.70 -1.82 4.72
CA LEU A 322 18.91 -1.00 4.78
C LEU A 322 18.69 0.24 5.62
N SER A 323 19.60 0.48 6.57
CA SER A 323 19.62 1.71 7.37
C SER A 323 20.05 2.90 6.53
N ILE A 324 19.55 4.08 6.90
CA ILE A 324 19.94 5.34 6.27
C ILE A 324 21.15 5.93 7.00
N ALA A 325 22.19 6.29 6.23
CA ALA A 325 23.40 6.93 6.74
C ALA A 325 23.32 8.47 6.71
N GLY A 326 22.49 9.02 5.81
CA GLY A 326 22.36 10.45 5.60
C GLY A 326 21.27 10.78 4.58
N TRP A 327 20.94 12.05 4.43
CA TRP A 327 20.02 12.55 3.42
C TRP A 327 20.16 14.08 3.29
N ASP A 328 19.75 14.60 2.14
CA ASP A 328 19.64 16.03 1.87
C ASP A 328 18.23 16.32 1.35
N ARG A 329 17.48 17.15 2.10
CA ARG A 329 16.07 17.45 1.80
C ARG A 329 15.92 18.31 0.55
N ASP A 330 16.88 19.19 0.32
CA ASP A 330 16.80 20.18 -0.75
C ASP A 330 17.29 19.58 -2.06
N LYS A 331 18.37 18.79 -2.00
CA LYS A 331 18.90 18.04 -3.15
C LYS A 331 18.14 16.75 -3.44
N GLY A 332 17.29 16.29 -2.51
CA GLY A 332 16.37 15.19 -2.73
C GLY A 332 17.01 13.81 -2.78
N TYR A 333 18.09 13.57 -2.03
CA TYR A 333 18.75 12.25 -2.00
C TYR A 333 18.81 11.66 -0.59
N ILE A 334 18.97 10.34 -0.55
CA ILE A 334 19.34 9.58 0.65
C ILE A 334 20.72 8.94 0.46
N GLU A 335 21.37 8.62 1.57
CA GLU A 335 22.68 8.00 1.62
C GLU A 335 22.58 6.66 2.35
N ILE A 336 23.12 5.60 1.75
CA ILE A 336 23.05 4.23 2.28
C ILE A 336 24.40 3.55 2.16
N VAL A 337 24.63 2.55 3.02
CA VAL A 337 25.83 1.70 2.97
C VAL A 337 25.39 0.25 2.78
N ILE A 338 25.99 -0.43 1.81
CA ILE A 338 25.69 -1.83 1.49
C ILE A 338 26.98 -2.64 1.53
N MET A 339 26.96 -3.70 2.34
CA MET A 339 28.01 -4.72 2.36
C MET A 339 27.53 -5.94 1.56
N ALA A 340 28.34 -6.41 0.62
CA ALA A 340 28.07 -7.63 -0.13
C ALA A 340 28.23 -8.85 0.78
N ALA A 341 27.10 -9.35 1.30
CA ALA A 341 27.03 -10.44 2.28
C ALA A 341 26.26 -11.67 1.77
N GLY A 342 25.53 -11.53 0.66
CA GLY A 342 24.71 -12.56 0.06
C GLY A 342 24.25 -12.14 -1.33
N ARG A 343 23.41 -12.95 -1.98
CA ARG A 343 23.02 -12.75 -3.38
C ARG A 343 22.51 -11.33 -3.66
N THR A 344 21.47 -10.89 -2.95
CA THR A 344 20.83 -9.59 -3.22
C THR A 344 21.72 -8.40 -2.90
N SER A 345 22.52 -8.46 -1.83
CA SER A 345 23.46 -7.38 -1.51
C SER A 345 24.62 -7.32 -2.51
N THR A 346 25.10 -8.45 -3.02
CA THR A 346 26.08 -8.49 -4.12
C THR A 346 25.49 -7.94 -5.42
N GLU A 347 24.26 -8.31 -5.77
CA GLU A 347 23.57 -7.73 -6.94
C GLU A 347 23.40 -6.21 -6.81
N ALA A 348 23.12 -5.71 -5.61
CA ALA A 348 23.05 -4.27 -5.35
C ALA A 348 24.42 -3.58 -5.48
N THR A 349 25.49 -4.18 -4.96
CA THR A 349 26.83 -3.56 -5.02
C THR A 349 27.45 -3.59 -6.41
N LEU A 350 26.95 -4.43 -7.34
CA LEU A 350 27.39 -4.45 -8.73
C LEU A 350 26.82 -3.30 -9.57
N LYS A 351 25.76 -2.63 -9.13
CA LYS A 351 25.22 -1.44 -9.81
C LYS A 351 26.19 -0.27 -9.76
N ASN A 352 26.18 0.55 -10.80
CA ASN A 352 27.08 1.70 -10.99
C ASN A 352 26.32 3.02 -10.92
N VAL A 353 27.06 4.13 -10.88
CA VAL A 353 26.48 5.47 -10.99
C VAL A 353 25.70 5.59 -12.30
N GLY A 354 24.49 6.12 -12.23
CA GLY A 354 23.54 6.18 -13.35
C GLY A 354 22.57 4.99 -13.42
N ASP A 355 22.89 3.85 -12.80
CA ASP A 355 21.92 2.76 -12.65
C ASP A 355 20.85 3.12 -11.61
N SER A 356 19.72 2.42 -11.63
CA SER A 356 18.65 2.59 -10.63
C SER A 356 18.35 1.29 -9.88
N PHE A 357 17.95 1.42 -8.61
CA PHE A 357 17.34 0.32 -7.87
C PHE A 357 15.88 0.12 -8.30
N GLN A 358 15.45 -1.14 -8.38
CA GLN A 358 14.11 -1.50 -8.85
C GLN A 358 13.00 -0.99 -7.93
N ASP A 359 13.13 -1.20 -6.62
CA ASP A 359 12.18 -0.70 -5.63
C ASP A 359 12.91 -0.19 -4.38
N VAL A 360 12.44 0.93 -3.84
CA VAL A 360 12.83 1.43 -2.52
C VAL A 360 11.56 1.90 -1.80
N VAL A 361 11.35 1.38 -0.59
CA VAL A 361 10.16 1.67 0.22
C VAL A 361 10.59 2.23 1.57
N GLY A 362 10.03 3.38 1.93
CA GLY A 362 10.15 3.98 3.25
C GLY A 362 9.56 5.39 3.33
N PRO A 363 9.92 6.17 4.37
CA PRO A 363 10.72 5.75 5.52
C PRO A 363 9.98 4.69 6.37
N LEU A 364 10.69 3.69 6.86
CA LEU A 364 10.16 2.62 7.71
C LEU A 364 10.79 2.63 9.11
N GLY A 365 10.09 2.00 10.05
CA GLY A 365 10.50 1.98 11.45
C GLY A 365 10.23 3.30 12.18
N GLN A 366 10.58 3.30 13.46
CA GLN A 366 10.39 4.45 14.33
C GLN A 366 11.64 5.33 14.33
N ARG A 367 11.45 6.64 14.47
CA ARG A 367 12.54 7.58 14.73
C ARG A 367 13.28 7.16 16.00
N SER A 368 14.60 7.27 16.01
CA SER A 368 15.40 7.15 17.22
C SER A 368 14.86 8.07 18.32
N HIS A 369 14.87 7.58 19.54
CA HIS A 369 14.60 8.42 20.70
C HIS A 369 15.77 9.39 20.88
N VAL A 370 15.50 10.69 20.71
CA VAL A 370 16.50 11.76 20.84
C VAL A 370 15.90 12.83 21.74
N THR A 371 16.51 13.02 22.90
CA THR A 371 16.17 14.04 23.89
C THR A 371 17.44 14.67 24.45
N ARG A 372 17.29 15.63 25.37
CA ARG A 372 18.42 16.17 26.14
C ARG A 372 18.67 15.29 27.35
N TYR A 373 19.92 14.87 27.54
CA TYR A 373 20.36 14.02 28.64
C TYR A 373 21.28 14.76 29.61
N GLU A 374 21.20 14.41 30.88
CA GLU A 374 22.12 14.88 31.91
C GLU A 374 23.35 13.98 31.99
N GLY A 375 24.26 14.14 31.03
CA GLY A 375 25.50 13.38 30.88
C GLY A 375 25.88 13.20 29.41
N ALA A 376 26.95 12.46 29.13
CA ALA A 376 27.37 12.18 27.77
C ALA A 376 26.47 11.12 27.11
N CYS A 377 26.23 11.28 25.82
CA CYS A 377 25.62 10.28 24.95
C CYS A 377 26.71 9.58 24.14
N VAL A 378 26.66 8.25 24.03
CA VAL A 378 27.64 7.48 23.24
C VAL A 378 26.95 6.73 22.12
N VAL A 379 27.37 6.95 20.88
CA VAL A 379 26.89 6.19 19.72
C VAL A 379 27.98 5.23 19.24
N LEU A 380 27.65 3.96 19.09
CA LEU A 380 28.60 2.88 18.79
C LEU A 380 28.22 2.18 17.49
N GLY A 381 29.06 2.33 16.47
CA GLY A 381 28.92 1.69 15.16
C GLY A 381 29.92 0.55 14.97
N GLY A 382 29.43 -0.63 14.58
CA GLY A 382 30.26 -1.77 14.17
C GLY A 382 30.11 -2.08 12.69
N GLY A 383 31.19 -1.96 11.91
CA GLY A 383 31.16 -2.17 10.46
C GLY A 383 30.13 -1.26 9.77
N TYR A 384 29.21 -1.82 8.99
CA TYR A 384 28.13 -1.06 8.33
C TYR A 384 27.23 -0.29 9.31
N GLY A 385 27.18 -0.69 10.59
CA GLY A 385 26.42 0.00 11.64
C GLY A 385 26.90 1.43 11.91
N THR A 386 28.13 1.79 11.52
CA THR A 386 28.65 3.16 11.64
C THR A 386 27.82 4.16 10.82
N GLY A 387 27.34 3.78 9.64
CA GLY A 387 26.45 4.64 8.86
C GLY A 387 25.14 4.94 9.60
N ALA A 388 24.55 3.91 10.21
CA ALA A 388 23.24 4.01 10.86
C ALA A 388 23.24 4.91 12.12
N VAL A 389 24.38 5.08 12.79
CA VAL A 389 24.46 5.93 14.00
C VAL A 389 24.68 7.41 13.69
N ILE A 390 25.20 7.76 12.51
CA ILE A 390 25.54 9.15 12.15
C ILE A 390 24.33 10.10 12.25
N PRO A 391 23.14 9.77 11.69
CA PRO A 391 21.99 10.66 11.81
C PRO A 391 21.55 10.91 13.25
N THR A 392 21.60 9.88 14.10
CA THR A 392 21.20 10.00 15.50
C THR A 392 22.23 10.80 16.29
N ALA A 393 23.52 10.62 16.02
CA ALA A 393 24.59 11.43 16.60
C ALA A 393 24.41 12.93 16.30
N ARG A 394 24.14 13.25 15.02
CA ARG A 394 23.84 14.61 14.56
C ARG A 394 22.65 15.20 15.31
N ASP A 395 21.53 14.48 15.36
CA ASP A 395 20.30 14.95 16.04
C ASP A 395 20.54 15.17 17.55
N LEU A 396 21.28 14.28 18.23
CA LEU A 396 21.65 14.46 19.64
C LEU A 396 22.50 15.71 19.87
N ARG A 397 23.52 15.91 19.02
CA ARG A 397 24.42 17.07 19.11
C ARG A 397 23.67 18.37 18.84
N GLN A 398 22.75 18.39 17.88
CA GLN A 398 21.90 19.55 17.58
C GLN A 398 20.99 19.94 18.75
N LEU A 399 20.60 18.99 19.62
CA LEU A 399 19.88 19.26 20.86
C LEU A 399 20.78 19.72 22.02
N GLY A 400 22.09 19.87 21.78
CA GLY A 400 23.06 20.34 22.78
C GLY A 400 23.57 19.26 23.73
N ASN A 401 23.41 17.98 23.38
CA ASN A 401 24.05 16.90 24.12
C ASN A 401 25.55 16.84 23.80
N LYS A 402 26.35 16.39 24.77
CA LYS A 402 27.74 15.98 24.53
C LYS A 402 27.74 14.57 23.94
N VAL A 403 28.29 14.40 22.75
CA VAL A 403 28.19 13.15 21.98
C VAL A 403 29.55 12.57 21.68
N TYR A 404 29.78 11.33 22.12
CA TYR A 404 30.94 10.53 21.78
C TYR A 404 30.58 9.49 20.71
N GLY A 405 31.38 9.41 19.65
CA GLY A 405 31.28 8.34 18.67
C GLY A 405 32.28 7.22 18.97
N VAL A 406 31.89 5.97 18.71
CA VAL A 406 32.79 4.81 18.72
C VAL A 406 32.63 4.05 17.41
N VAL A 407 33.73 3.85 16.69
CA VAL A 407 33.76 3.05 15.45
C VAL A 407 34.59 1.79 15.68
N GLY A 408 33.96 0.63 15.50
CA GLY A 408 34.61 -0.68 15.64
C GLY A 408 34.78 -1.42 14.32
N ALA A 409 35.99 -1.93 14.09
CA ALA A 409 36.30 -2.83 12.98
C ALA A 409 37.22 -3.97 13.43
N ARG A 410 37.36 -5.02 12.60
CA ARG A 410 38.30 -6.12 12.92
C ARG A 410 39.75 -5.67 12.72
N THR A 411 40.01 -4.94 11.65
CA THR A 411 41.30 -4.38 11.26
C THR A 411 41.09 -2.97 10.73
N LYS A 412 42.18 -2.21 10.56
CA LYS A 412 42.16 -0.81 10.06
C LYS A 412 41.49 -0.67 8.70
N GLU A 413 41.68 -1.65 7.81
CA GLU A 413 41.19 -1.63 6.43
C GLU A 413 39.67 -1.73 6.34
N LEU A 414 39.01 -2.20 7.40
CA LEU A 414 37.56 -2.37 7.47
C LEU A 414 36.86 -1.20 8.17
N LEU A 415 37.59 -0.16 8.57
CA LEU A 415 37.00 1.05 9.13
C LEU A 415 36.29 1.84 8.03
N ILE A 416 35.06 2.26 8.33
CA ILE A 416 34.24 3.03 7.41
C ILE A 416 33.63 4.24 8.13
N LEU A 417 33.43 5.32 7.38
CA LEU A 417 32.70 6.52 7.81
C LEU A 417 33.20 7.18 9.12
N VAL A 418 34.48 7.04 9.43
CA VAL A 418 35.08 7.58 10.67
C VAL A 418 35.05 9.10 10.66
N ASP A 419 35.38 9.73 9.54
CA ASP A 419 35.46 11.19 9.44
C ASP A 419 34.06 11.82 9.36
N GLU A 420 33.12 11.15 8.71
CA GLU A 420 31.71 11.50 8.70
C GLU A 420 31.11 11.46 10.12
N LEU A 421 31.47 10.46 10.93
CA LEU A 421 31.07 10.43 12.35
C LEU A 421 31.75 11.53 13.18
N LYS A 422 33.04 11.81 12.93
CA LYS A 422 33.76 12.92 13.61
C LYS A 422 33.09 14.28 13.36
N ALA A 423 32.53 14.50 12.18
CA ALA A 423 31.83 15.74 11.85
C ALA A 423 30.60 15.98 12.74
N VAL A 424 29.98 14.92 13.27
CA VAL A 424 28.73 14.99 14.03
C VAL A 424 28.87 14.63 15.51
N CYS A 425 30.08 14.38 15.99
CA CYS A 425 30.40 14.09 17.40
C CYS A 425 31.40 15.10 17.96
N ASP A 426 31.50 15.17 19.30
CA ASP A 426 32.51 16.00 19.97
C ASP A 426 33.88 15.31 20.00
N GLU A 427 33.89 13.99 20.11
CA GLU A 427 35.09 13.15 20.01
C GLU A 427 34.71 11.76 19.51
N VAL A 428 35.58 11.14 18.71
CA VAL A 428 35.37 9.80 18.15
C VAL A 428 36.52 8.88 18.53
N PHE A 429 36.19 7.73 19.10
CA PHE A 429 37.10 6.66 19.44
C PHE A 429 37.06 5.58 18.36
N VAL A 430 38.23 5.18 17.88
CA VAL A 430 38.37 4.07 16.93
C VAL A 430 38.87 2.84 17.69
N THR A 431 38.24 1.69 17.46
CA THR A 431 38.67 0.41 18.00
C THR A 431 38.92 -0.60 16.88
N THR A 432 40.05 -1.31 16.93
CA THR A 432 40.34 -2.43 16.04
C THR A 432 40.69 -3.67 16.85
N ASN A 433 40.13 -4.83 16.50
CA ASN A 433 40.36 -6.07 17.25
C ASN A 433 41.85 -6.46 17.29
N ASP A 434 42.56 -6.25 16.18
CA ASP A 434 43.99 -6.57 16.02
C ASP A 434 44.94 -5.48 16.53
N GLY A 435 44.43 -4.32 16.92
CA GLY A 435 45.24 -3.18 17.38
C GLY A 435 45.93 -2.40 16.24
N SER A 436 45.56 -2.63 14.99
CA SER A 436 46.13 -1.94 13.83
C SER A 436 45.95 -0.42 13.84
N VAL A 437 44.89 0.10 14.49
CA VAL A 437 44.76 1.54 14.80
C VAL A 437 43.83 1.80 15.99
N GLY A 438 44.12 2.86 16.75
CA GLY A 438 43.28 3.27 17.86
C GLY A 438 43.38 2.32 19.05
N ILE A 439 42.25 2.04 19.69
CA ILE A 439 42.20 1.15 20.86
C ILE A 439 42.15 -0.30 20.37
N GLN A 440 43.12 -1.12 20.79
CA GLN A 440 43.05 -2.56 20.55
C GLN A 440 41.87 -3.17 21.31
N GLY A 441 41.01 -3.89 20.60
CA GLY A 441 39.85 -4.60 21.15
C GLY A 441 38.52 -4.15 20.55
N PHE A 442 37.43 -4.48 21.26
CA PHE A 442 36.06 -4.19 20.85
C PHE A 442 35.59 -2.78 21.26
N VAL A 443 34.49 -2.33 20.65
CA VAL A 443 33.81 -1.07 20.98
C VAL A 443 33.46 -0.92 22.47
N THR A 444 33.26 -2.04 23.19
CA THR A 444 33.00 -2.04 24.64
C THR A 444 34.18 -1.50 25.44
N HIS A 445 35.42 -1.73 25.01
CA HIS A 445 36.60 -1.19 25.70
C HIS A 445 36.68 0.33 25.58
N ALA A 446 36.26 0.89 24.43
CA ALA A 446 36.14 2.34 24.28
C ALA A 446 35.02 2.89 25.18
N LEU A 447 33.88 2.21 25.24
CA LEU A 447 32.77 2.59 26.13
C LEU A 447 33.20 2.59 27.60
N GLU A 448 33.93 1.57 28.07
CA GLU A 448 34.48 1.51 29.43
C GLU A 448 35.40 2.69 29.72
N LYS A 449 36.27 3.07 28.78
CA LYS A 449 37.15 4.25 28.93
C LYS A 449 36.35 5.55 29.03
N ILE A 450 35.28 5.70 28.26
CA ILE A 450 34.40 6.88 28.33
C ILE A 450 33.67 6.92 29.67
N MET A 451 33.12 5.78 30.12
CA MET A 451 32.44 5.66 31.41
C MET A 451 33.36 5.92 32.60
N ALA A 452 34.65 5.60 32.49
CA ALA A 452 35.66 5.93 33.49
C ALA A 452 36.03 7.43 33.49
N ARG A 453 35.84 8.13 32.37
CA ARG A 453 36.15 9.56 32.22
C ARG A 453 35.03 10.46 32.71
N GLU A 454 33.77 10.12 32.45
CA GLU A 454 32.62 10.93 32.84
C GLU A 454 31.30 10.15 32.88
N LYS A 455 30.24 10.78 33.41
CA LYS A 455 28.89 10.21 33.44
C LYS A 455 28.35 10.04 32.02
N VAL A 456 28.09 8.79 31.64
CA VAL A 456 27.31 8.42 30.45
C VAL A 456 25.85 8.26 30.86
N SER A 457 24.93 8.82 30.08
CA SER A 457 23.49 8.75 30.37
C SER A 457 22.72 7.98 29.30
N MET A 458 23.23 7.93 28.07
CA MET A 458 22.61 7.18 26.99
C MET A 458 23.65 6.53 26.08
N VAL A 459 23.39 5.30 25.65
CA VAL A 459 24.14 4.63 24.59
C VAL A 459 23.22 4.19 23.46
N LEU A 460 23.69 4.31 22.21
CA LEU A 460 23.06 3.70 21.04
C LEU A 460 24.09 2.77 20.37
N ALA A 461 23.79 1.47 20.30
CA ALA A 461 24.65 0.52 19.60
C ALA A 461 23.97 -0.04 18.33
N VAL A 462 24.68 0.04 17.20
CA VAL A 462 24.24 -0.53 15.92
C VAL A 462 25.38 -1.32 15.28
N GLY A 463 25.14 -2.60 15.02
CA GLY A 463 26.12 -3.50 14.45
C GLY A 463 25.68 -4.96 14.59
N PRO A 464 26.63 -5.92 14.53
CA PRO A 464 26.32 -7.33 14.72
C PRO A 464 25.64 -7.60 16.07
N VAL A 465 24.70 -8.57 16.12
CA VAL A 465 23.97 -8.94 17.35
C VAL A 465 24.89 -9.20 18.56
N PRO A 466 26.04 -9.89 18.43
CA PRO A 466 26.96 -10.06 19.56
C PRO A 466 27.52 -8.74 20.12
N MET A 467 27.75 -7.75 19.25
CA MET A 467 28.20 -6.41 19.67
C MET A 467 27.10 -5.68 20.43
N MET A 468 25.88 -5.66 19.89
CA MET A 468 24.74 -5.02 20.55
C MET A 468 24.44 -5.65 21.91
N MET A 469 24.51 -6.99 22.00
CA MET A 469 24.36 -7.72 23.26
C MET A 469 25.47 -7.36 24.26
N ALA A 470 26.73 -7.26 23.83
CA ALA A 470 27.84 -6.93 24.71
C ALA A 470 27.70 -5.51 25.28
N VAL A 471 27.27 -4.54 24.47
CA VAL A 471 26.99 -3.17 24.95
C VAL A 471 25.83 -3.17 25.94
N ALA A 472 24.71 -3.83 25.62
CA ALA A 472 23.54 -3.90 26.50
C ALA A 472 23.91 -4.48 27.89
N LYS A 473 24.67 -5.59 27.93
CA LYS A 473 25.17 -6.19 29.18
C LYS A 473 26.13 -5.26 29.92
N LEU A 474 27.01 -4.57 29.20
CA LEU A 474 27.97 -3.64 29.82
C LEU A 474 27.26 -2.46 30.51
N THR A 475 26.10 -2.04 30.02
CA THR A 475 25.30 -0.93 30.58
C THR A 475 24.25 -1.36 31.61
N GLU A 476 23.98 -2.66 31.71
CA GLU A 476 22.93 -3.21 32.59
C GLU A 476 23.15 -2.81 34.06
N GLY A 477 22.10 -2.32 34.71
CA GLY A 477 22.12 -1.91 36.12
C GLY A 477 22.91 -0.63 36.43
N LYS A 478 23.48 0.06 35.43
CA LYS A 478 24.33 1.25 35.63
C LYS A 478 23.61 2.58 35.48
N GLY A 479 22.28 2.58 35.35
CA GLY A 479 21.49 3.80 35.15
C GLY A 479 21.73 4.47 33.79
N ILE A 480 22.25 3.74 32.81
CA ILE A 480 22.49 4.20 31.44
C ILE A 480 21.33 3.72 30.57
N GLU A 481 20.70 4.63 29.84
CA GLU A 481 19.66 4.29 28.86
C GLU A 481 20.31 3.65 27.62
N ALA A 482 20.04 2.37 27.36
CA ALA A 482 20.69 1.62 26.30
C ALA A 482 19.72 1.31 25.15
N TRP A 483 19.96 1.92 24.00
CA TRP A 483 19.28 1.66 22.74
C TRP A 483 20.10 0.74 21.85
N VAL A 484 19.43 -0.21 21.20
CA VAL A 484 20.01 -1.07 20.17
C VAL A 484 19.12 -1.08 18.94
N SER A 485 19.73 -1.09 17.75
CA SER A 485 18.98 -1.20 16.49
C SER A 485 19.03 -2.63 15.98
N LEU A 486 18.01 -3.43 16.32
CA LEU A 486 17.92 -4.84 15.94
C LEU A 486 17.88 -5.02 14.42
N ASN A 487 18.53 -6.07 13.92
CA ASN A 487 18.66 -6.39 12.50
C ASN A 487 18.02 -7.76 12.17
N ALA A 488 16.78 -7.97 12.63
CA ALA A 488 16.00 -9.17 12.34
C ALA A 488 15.71 -9.33 10.84
N ILE A 489 15.30 -10.53 10.42
CA ILE A 489 14.87 -10.81 9.06
C ILE A 489 13.60 -10.01 8.76
N MET A 490 13.56 -9.33 7.60
CA MET A 490 12.41 -8.52 7.17
C MET A 490 11.98 -8.91 5.75
N VAL A 491 10.69 -8.78 5.44
CA VAL A 491 10.12 -9.00 4.10
C VAL A 491 9.39 -7.75 3.62
N ASP A 492 8.27 -7.42 4.26
CA ASP A 492 7.46 -6.25 3.93
C ASP A 492 8.03 -4.97 4.54
N GLY A 493 8.42 -5.01 5.82
CA GLY A 493 8.92 -3.88 6.60
C GLY A 493 7.82 -2.94 7.15
N THR A 494 6.55 -3.34 7.02
CA THR A 494 5.35 -2.54 7.34
C THR A 494 4.50 -3.13 8.47
N GLY A 495 4.88 -4.29 9.01
CA GLY A 495 4.20 -4.96 10.12
C GLY A 495 3.14 -5.99 9.71
N MET A 496 3.13 -6.43 8.44
CA MET A 496 2.10 -7.32 7.92
C MET A 496 2.35 -8.80 8.21
N CYS A 497 3.61 -9.26 8.26
CA CYS A 497 3.93 -10.70 8.24
C CYS A 497 4.56 -11.28 9.52
N GLY A 498 5.10 -10.45 10.41
CA GLY A 498 5.79 -10.93 11.62
C GLY A 498 7.14 -11.63 11.40
N ALA A 499 7.74 -11.56 10.21
CA ALA A 499 9.08 -12.09 9.97
C ALA A 499 10.14 -11.46 10.88
N CYS A 500 9.98 -10.16 11.17
CA CYS A 500 10.87 -9.37 12.01
C CYS A 500 10.51 -9.38 13.50
N ARG A 501 9.70 -10.34 13.96
CA ARG A 501 9.26 -10.42 15.35
C ARG A 501 10.44 -10.56 16.31
N VAL A 502 10.32 -9.92 17.46
CA VAL A 502 11.29 -10.03 18.57
C VAL A 502 10.58 -10.05 19.91
N THR A 503 11.19 -10.63 20.95
CA THR A 503 10.62 -10.63 22.30
C THR A 503 11.27 -9.54 23.13
N VAL A 504 10.49 -8.54 23.55
CA VAL A 504 10.93 -7.42 24.38
C VAL A 504 10.11 -7.39 25.66
N GLY A 505 10.76 -7.51 26.82
CA GLY A 505 10.09 -7.51 28.12
C GLY A 505 9.06 -8.64 28.27
N GLY A 506 9.36 -9.82 27.72
CA GLY A 506 8.46 -10.98 27.74
C GLY A 506 7.28 -10.91 26.76
N LYS A 507 7.19 -9.85 25.94
CA LYS A 507 6.14 -9.71 24.91
C LYS A 507 6.73 -9.76 23.52
N THR A 508 6.16 -10.61 22.66
CA THR A 508 6.47 -10.59 21.23
C THR A 508 5.96 -9.28 20.63
N ARG A 509 6.82 -8.62 19.87
CA ARG A 509 6.57 -7.36 19.15
C ARG A 509 6.76 -7.57 17.67
#